data_AF-A0A093B8C3-F1
#
_entry.id   AF-A0A093B8C3-F1
#
_cell.length_a   1.000
_cell.length_b   1.000
_cell.length_c   1.000
_cell.angle_alpha   90.00
_cell.angle_beta   90.00
_cell.angle_gamma   90.00
#
_symmetry.space_group_name_H-M   'P 1'
#
loop_
_entity.id
_entity.type
_entity.pdbx_description
1 polymer ?
#
loop_
_entity_poly.entity_id
_entity_poly.type
_entity_poly.pdbx_seq_one_letter_code
_entity_poly.pdbx_strand_id
1 'polypeptide(L)'
;ENPNRYYDSNKIKTTKYTILTFLPKNIYEQFHRFANIYFVVIVLLNFVPVVNAFQPEVSVIPVCVIMAITAIKDAWEDFRRYKLDKEINHMGCYIYSR
;
A
#
# COMPACT_ATOMS: atom_id res chain seq x y z
N GLU A 1 28.15 31.27 -7.63
CA GLU A 1 27.20 30.24 -7.17
C GLU A 1 28.00 29.07 -6.62
N ASN A 2 27.55 28.43 -5.54
CA ASN A 2 28.28 27.32 -4.92
C ASN A 2 28.06 26.04 -5.75
N PRO A 3 29.10 25.47 -6.40
CA PRO A 3 28.95 24.29 -7.27
C PRO A 3 28.60 23.01 -6.49
N ASN A 4 28.70 23.02 -5.16
CA ASN A 4 28.36 21.89 -4.28
C ASN A 4 26.92 21.91 -3.72
N ARG A 5 26.04 22.80 -4.21
CA ARG A 5 24.62 22.75 -3.82
C ARG A 5 23.90 21.69 -4.64
N TYR A 6 23.52 20.60 -3.97
CA TYR A 6 22.56 19.64 -4.49
C TYR A 6 21.15 20.24 -4.38
N TYR A 7 20.46 20.33 -5.51
CA TYR A 7 19.04 20.63 -5.58
C TYR A 7 18.28 19.35 -5.93
N ASP A 8 17.14 19.14 -5.29
CA ASP A 8 16.26 18.03 -5.65
C ASP A 8 15.68 18.23 -7.06
N SER A 9 15.37 17.13 -7.73
CA SER A 9 14.73 17.14 -9.04
C SER A 9 13.31 17.71 -8.95
N ASN A 10 12.87 18.48 -9.95
CA ASN A 10 11.50 19.00 -10.07
C ASN A 10 10.47 17.90 -10.44
N LYS A 11 10.68 16.67 -10.01
CA LYS A 11 9.79 15.54 -10.28
C LYS A 11 8.83 15.35 -9.11
N ILE A 12 7.54 15.46 -9.39
CA ILE A 12 6.48 15.20 -8.42
C ILE A 12 6.22 13.69 -8.35
N LYS A 13 6.17 13.15 -7.13
CA LYS A 13 5.77 11.76 -6.87
C LYS A 13 4.76 11.72 -5.73
N THR A 14 3.53 11.37 -6.05
CA THR A 14 2.41 11.20 -5.12
C THR A 14 2.12 9.74 -4.80
N THR A 15 2.78 8.79 -5.48
CA THR A 15 2.65 7.36 -5.18
C THR A 15 3.26 7.03 -3.82
N LYS A 16 2.49 6.30 -3.00
CA LYS A 16 2.89 5.91 -1.64
C LYS A 16 3.76 4.66 -1.65
N TYR A 17 3.61 3.83 -2.67
CA TYR A 17 4.29 2.56 -2.81
C TYR A 17 5.25 2.56 -4.01
N THR A 18 6.27 1.72 -3.89
CA THR A 18 7.09 1.23 -5.01
C THR A 18 6.78 -0.26 -5.17
N ILE A 19 6.97 -0.85 -6.36
CA ILE A 19 6.64 -2.26 -6.64
C ILE A 19 7.17 -3.20 -5.54
N LEU A 20 8.41 -3.00 -5.07
CA LEU A 20 9.03 -3.81 -4.01
C LEU A 20 8.52 -3.49 -2.61
N THR A 21 8.18 -2.23 -2.34
CA THR A 21 7.74 -1.80 -0.99
C THR A 21 6.24 -1.91 -0.79
N PHE A 22 5.49 -2.24 -1.84
CA PHE A 22 4.03 -2.34 -1.80
C PHE A 22 3.58 -3.37 -0.77
N LEU A 23 4.09 -4.60 -0.87
CA LEU A 23 3.66 -5.71 -0.02
C LEU A 23 3.94 -5.46 1.48
N PRO A 24 5.17 -5.15 1.93
CA PRO A 24 5.44 -4.95 3.34
C PRO A 24 4.72 -3.73 3.92
N LYS A 25 4.64 -2.62 3.17
CA LYS A 25 4.03 -1.38 3.65
C LYS A 25 2.51 -1.45 3.67
N ASN A 26 1.91 -2.09 2.65
CA ASN A 26 0.46 -2.30 2.60
C ASN A 26 -0.01 -3.21 3.74
N ILE A 27 0.71 -4.32 3.98
CA ILE A 27 0.42 -5.20 5.12
C ILE A 27 0.50 -4.42 6.44
N TYR A 28 1.56 -3.64 6.65
CA TYR A 28 1.70 -2.80 7.85
C TYR A 28 0.52 -1.84 8.04
N GLU A 29 0.07 -1.17 6.97
CA GLU A 29 -1.06 -0.26 7.02
C GLU A 29 -2.40 -0.97 7.27
N GLN A 30 -2.58 -2.17 6.70
CA GLN A 30 -3.75 -3.00 6.98
C GLN A 30 -3.78 -3.43 8.46
N PHE A 31 -2.66 -3.84 9.03
CA PHE A 31 -2.58 -4.20 10.46
C PHE A 31 -2.71 -3.00 11.41
N HIS A 32 -2.45 -1.77 10.96
CA HIS A 32 -2.70 -0.59 11.79
C HIS A 32 -4.19 -0.27 11.96
N ARG A 33 -5.06 -0.92 11.18
CA ARG A 33 -6.52 -0.74 11.25
C ARG A 33 -7.10 -1.73 12.28
N PHE A 34 -7.67 -1.21 13.37
CA PHE A 34 -8.21 -2.02 14.47
C PHE A 34 -9.14 -3.16 14.04
N ALA A 35 -9.97 -2.95 13.02
CA ALA A 35 -10.85 -4.00 12.48
C ALA A 35 -10.08 -5.21 11.96
N ASN A 36 -8.95 -5.01 11.28
CA ASN A 36 -8.14 -6.11 10.75
C ASN A 36 -7.43 -6.87 11.88
N ILE A 37 -6.96 -6.16 12.91
CA ILE A 37 -6.42 -6.79 14.14
C ILE A 37 -7.49 -7.67 14.78
N TYR A 38 -8.72 -7.16 14.93
CA TYR A 38 -9.84 -7.91 15.49
C TYR A 38 -10.11 -9.23 14.75
N PHE A 39 -10.17 -9.19 13.41
CA PHE A 39 -10.37 -10.41 12.61
C PHE A 39 -9.21 -11.41 12.76
N VAL A 40 -7.97 -10.92 12.79
CA VAL A 40 -6.79 -11.79 12.97
C VAL A 40 -6.76 -12.42 14.36
N VAL A 41 -7.15 -11.69 15.40
CA VAL A 41 -7.27 -12.25 16.77
C VAL A 41 -8.34 -13.34 16.81
N ILE A 42 -9.49 -13.14 16.16
CA ILE A 42 -10.53 -14.18 16.06
C ILE A 42 -9.99 -15.44 15.37
N VAL A 43 -9.26 -15.27 14.27
CA VAL A 43 -8.64 -16.40 13.56
C VAL A 43 -7.65 -17.12 14.47
N LEU A 44 -6.77 -16.40 15.16
CA LEU A 44 -5.81 -16.97 16.11
C LEU A 44 -6.49 -17.72 17.26
N LEU A 45 -7.62 -17.20 17.77
CA LEU A 45 -8.41 -17.87 18.79
C LEU A 45 -9.05 -19.16 18.25
N ASN A 46 -9.51 -19.20 17.00
CA ASN A 46 -10.04 -20.43 16.39
C ASN A 46 -8.99 -21.54 16.25
N PHE A 47 -7.70 -21.21 16.15
CA PHE A 47 -6.62 -22.20 16.16
C PHE A 47 -6.39 -22.84 17.55
N VAL A 48 -6.88 -22.22 18.63
CA VAL A 48 -6.75 -22.79 19.97
C VAL A 48 -7.85 -23.86 20.15
N PRO A 49 -7.48 -25.14 20.37
CA PRO A 49 -8.42 -26.25 20.35
C PRO A 49 -9.51 -26.16 21.44
N VAL A 50 -9.28 -25.38 22.50
CA VAL A 50 -10.21 -25.19 23.62
C VAL A 50 -11.40 -24.27 23.27
N VAL A 51 -11.21 -23.34 22.34
CA VAL A 51 -12.22 -22.36 21.89
C VAL A 51 -12.59 -22.56 20.42
N ASN A 52 -12.22 -23.71 19.87
CA ASN A 52 -12.40 -24.04 18.47
C ASN A 52 -13.90 -24.18 18.14
N ALA A 53 -14.47 -23.17 17.48
CA ALA A 53 -15.89 -23.13 17.12
C ALA A 53 -16.16 -23.71 15.72
N PHE A 54 -15.22 -23.56 14.79
CA PHE A 54 -15.30 -24.02 13.39
C PHE A 54 -13.96 -24.58 12.92
N GLN A 55 -13.96 -25.41 11.87
CA GLN A 55 -12.70 -25.84 11.25
C GLN A 55 -11.79 -24.63 10.97
N PRO A 56 -10.59 -24.57 11.58
CA PRO A 56 -9.76 -23.36 11.56
C PRO A 56 -9.40 -22.93 10.13
N GLU A 57 -9.23 -23.89 9.24
CA GLU A 57 -9.00 -23.69 7.80
C GLU A 57 -10.10 -22.84 7.14
N VAL A 58 -11.37 -23.10 7.47
CA VAL A 58 -12.51 -22.40 6.85
C VAL A 58 -12.65 -20.98 7.41
N SER A 59 -12.31 -20.77 8.69
CA SER A 59 -12.40 -19.46 9.36
C SER A 59 -11.40 -18.43 8.82
N VAL A 60 -10.26 -18.87 8.28
CA VAL A 60 -9.20 -18.02 7.74
C VAL A 60 -9.59 -17.42 6.38
N ILE A 61 -10.35 -18.19 5.58
CA ILE A 61 -10.73 -17.84 4.20
C ILE A 61 -11.34 -16.42 4.10
N PRO A 62 -12.40 -16.05 4.85
CA PRO A 62 -13.02 -14.74 4.71
C PRO A 62 -12.05 -13.59 5.05
N VAL A 63 -11.17 -13.78 6.03
CA VAL A 63 -10.19 -12.76 6.43
C VAL A 63 -9.15 -12.56 5.32
N CYS A 64 -8.62 -13.66 4.76
CA CYS A 64 -7.70 -13.60 3.63
C CYS A 64 -8.33 -12.92 2.40
N VAL A 65 -9.59 -13.22 2.09
CA VAL A 65 -10.31 -12.59 0.96
C VAL A 65 -10.45 -11.08 1.17
N ILE A 66 -10.86 -10.64 2.36
CA ILE A 66 -11.02 -9.20 2.67
C ILE A 66 -9.66 -8.47 2.57
N MET A 67 -8.60 -9.06 3.14
CA MET A 67 -7.24 -8.50 3.08
C MET A 67 -6.74 -8.42 1.63
N ALA A 68 -6.98 -9.45 0.81
CA ALA A 68 -6.59 -9.48 -0.59
C ALA A 68 -7.34 -8.43 -1.42
N ILE A 69 -8.66 -8.30 -1.27
CA ILE A 69 -9.46 -7.29 -1.97
C ILE A 69 -8.99 -5.87 -1.59
N THR A 70 -8.73 -5.63 -0.30
CA THR A 70 -8.22 -4.34 0.19
C THR A 70 -6.85 -4.04 -0.43
N ALA A 71 -5.96 -5.03 -0.47
CA ALA A 71 -4.66 -4.87 -1.10
C ALA A 71 -4.77 -4.54 -2.59
N ILE A 72 -5.62 -5.25 -3.34
CA ILE A 72 -5.82 -5.01 -4.78
C ILE A 72 -6.35 -3.60 -5.02
N LYS A 73 -7.32 -3.15 -4.21
CA LYS A 73 -7.87 -1.80 -4.29
C LYS A 73 -6.78 -0.74 -4.10
N ASP A 74 -5.95 -0.89 -3.07
CA ASP A 74 -4.89 0.06 -2.76
C ASP A 74 -3.80 0.06 -3.85
N ALA A 75 -3.47 -1.11 -4.41
CA ALA A 75 -2.56 -1.23 -5.55
C ALA A 75 -3.08 -0.46 -6.78
N TRP A 76 -4.37 -0.63 -7.08
CA TRP A 76 -5.00 0.00 -8.23
C TRP A 76 -5.05 1.53 -8.08
N GLU A 77 -5.37 2.00 -6.88
CA GLU A 77 -5.37 3.44 -6.59
C GLU A 77 -3.97 4.05 -6.74
N ASP A 78 -2.93 3.39 -6.22
CA ASP A 78 -1.55 3.86 -6.33
C ASP A 78 -1.05 3.82 -7.78
N PHE A 79 -1.44 2.81 -8.57
CA PHE A 79 -1.15 2.75 -10.00
C PHE A 79 -1.80 3.90 -10.78
N ARG A 80 -3.03 4.29 -10.43
CA ARG A 80 -3.69 5.45 -11.02
C ARG A 80 -2.92 6.74 -10.71
N ARG A 81 -2.47 6.91 -9.46
CA ARG A 81 -1.62 8.04 -9.06
C ARG A 81 -0.30 8.07 -9.83
N TYR A 82 0.34 6.92 -10.02
CA TYR A 82 1.55 6.80 -10.82
C TYR A 82 1.35 7.31 -12.26
N LYS A 83 0.23 6.96 -12.89
CA LYS A 83 -0.08 7.41 -14.25
C LYS A 83 -0.25 8.93 -14.32
N LEU A 84 -0.95 9.51 -13.35
CA LEU A 84 -1.17 10.96 -13.24
C LEU A 84 0.14 11.71 -12.99
N ASP A 85 0.97 11.22 -12.07
CA ASP A 85 2.31 11.79 -11.83
C ASP A 85 3.15 11.77 -13.11
N LYS A 86 3.09 10.69 -13.89
CA LYS A 86 3.80 10.60 -15.15
C LYS A 86 3.30 11.68 -16.12
N GLU A 87 2.00 11.88 -16.27
CA GLU A 87 1.44 12.90 -17.16
C GLU A 87 1.87 14.32 -16.76
N ILE A 88 1.73 14.66 -15.48
CA ILE A 88 2.08 15.98 -14.94
C ILE A 88 3.58 16.28 -15.13
N ASN A 89 4.46 15.31 -14.85
CA ASN A 89 5.91 15.50 -14.97
C ASN A 89 6.39 15.64 -16.43
N HIS A 90 5.58 15.26 -17.42
CA HIS A 90 5.91 15.43 -18.85
C HIS A 90 5.23 16.65 -19.48
N MET A 91 4.54 17.48 -18.70
CA MET A 91 3.96 18.72 -19.22
C MET A 91 5.06 19.70 -19.65
N GLY A 92 4.87 20.33 -20.81
CA GLY A 92 5.81 21.30 -21.35
C GLY A 92 5.92 22.54 -20.46
N CYS A 93 7.14 23.04 -20.29
CA CYS A 93 7.44 24.26 -19.57
C CYS A 93 8.38 25.12 -20.40
N TYR A 94 8.17 26.44 -20.40
CA TYR A 94 9.08 27.37 -21.04
C TYR A 94 10.32 27.53 -20.16
N ILE A 95 11.48 27.16 -20.71
CA ILE A 95 12.77 27.33 -20.06
C ILE A 95 13.49 28.47 -20.78
N TYR A 96 13.92 29.49 -20.03
CA TYR A 96 14.75 30.54 -20.58
C TYR A 96 16.13 29.98 -20.94
N SER A 97 16.50 30.07 -22.23
CA SER A 97 17.83 29.75 -22.73
C SER A 97 18.51 31.05 -23.15
N ARG A 98 19.73 31.30 -22.65
CA ARG A 98 20.52 32.50 -22.93
C ARG A 98 21.41 32.31 -24.16
#